data_AF-A0A940TJS4-F1
#
_entry.id   AF-A0A940TJS4-F1
#
_cell.length_a   1.000
_cell.length_b   1.000
_cell.length_c   1.000
_cell.angle_alpha   90.00
_cell.angle_beta   90.00
_cell.angle_gamma   90.00
#
_symmetry.space_group_name_H-M   'P 1'
#
loop_
_entity.id
_entity.type
_entity.pdbx_description
1 polymer ?
#
loop_
_entity_poly.entity_id
_entity_poly.type
_entity_poly.pdbx_seq_one_letter_code
_entity_poly.pdbx_strand_id
1 'polypeptide(L)'
;MNIHEFQAKEILRKYGVPVLAGGVGHSPEETAEVARRLGGTVVVKAQIHAGGRGKAGGVKVVPSPAAAADFARGLLGKPLVTHQTGPDGRVVRQVLVESGCDIARELYFGVVVDRASGLVSVIASPEGGVEIEEVAAKTPDKIFHELIDPLIGFAPFQGRRLAFRLGLPKELVNKAVTFFTAVTRAFHECDASMVEINPLVVTKGGELIAL
;
A
#
# COMPACT_ATOMS: atom_id res chain seq x y z
N MET A 1 15.53 -4.98 -7.11
CA MET A 1 15.29 -5.78 -5.89
C MET A 1 13.92 -5.40 -5.37
N ASN A 2 13.11 -6.38 -4.97
CA ASN A 2 11.81 -6.11 -4.35
C ASN A 2 11.92 -6.35 -2.83
N ILE A 3 11.13 -5.62 -2.06
CA ILE A 3 11.01 -5.80 -0.61
C ILE A 3 9.58 -6.24 -0.26
N HIS A 4 9.41 -6.81 0.92
CA HIS A 4 8.09 -7.18 1.43
C HIS A 4 7.32 -5.95 1.92
N GLU A 5 6.00 -6.07 2.00
CA GLU A 5 5.10 -5.00 2.45
C GLU A 5 5.48 -4.50 3.85
N PHE A 6 5.80 -5.39 4.80
CA PHE A 6 6.19 -4.96 6.14
C PHE A 6 7.47 -4.08 6.13
N GLN A 7 8.45 -4.42 5.28
CA GLN A 7 9.69 -3.66 5.13
C GLN A 7 9.42 -2.30 4.49
N ALA A 8 8.58 -2.27 3.45
CA ALA A 8 8.16 -1.03 2.80
C ALA A 8 7.46 -0.11 3.81
N LYS A 9 6.55 -0.64 4.64
CA LYS A 9 5.87 0.14 5.68
C LYS A 9 6.82 0.65 6.76
N GLU A 10 7.83 -0.13 7.15
CA GLU A 10 8.87 0.33 8.07
C GLU A 10 9.68 1.49 7.49
N ILE A 11 10.03 1.43 6.20
CA ILE A 11 10.72 2.53 5.50
C ILE A 11 9.79 3.74 5.47
N LEU A 12 8.58 3.61 4.94
CA LEU A 12 7.61 4.71 4.81
C LEU A 12 7.32 5.39 6.15
N ARG A 13 7.23 4.62 7.24
CA ARG A 13 7.06 5.15 8.60
C ARG A 13 8.20 6.08 9.02
N LYS A 14 9.46 5.77 8.67
CA LYS A 14 10.62 6.66 8.96
C LYS A 14 10.52 8.00 8.24
N TYR A 15 9.81 8.05 7.11
CA TYR A 15 9.55 9.27 6.35
C TYR A 15 8.31 10.04 6.81
N GLY A 16 7.59 9.54 7.83
CA GLY A 16 6.37 10.16 8.34
C GLY A 16 5.12 9.83 7.51
N VAL A 17 5.19 8.84 6.62
CA VAL A 17 4.00 8.36 5.90
C VAL A 17 3.13 7.55 6.86
N PRO A 18 1.85 7.91 7.06
CA PRO A 18 0.94 7.15 7.91
C PRO A 18 0.72 5.74 7.35
N VAL A 19 1.06 4.75 8.16
CA VAL A 19 0.81 3.33 7.94
C VAL A 19 0.13 2.77 9.17
N LEU A 20 -0.59 1.66 9.04
CA LEU A 20 -1.23 1.03 10.18
C LEU A 20 -0.21 0.45 11.17
N ALA A 21 -0.63 0.36 12.43
CA ALA A 21 0.09 -0.40 13.42
C ALA A 21 0.02 -1.89 13.05
N GLY A 22 1.14 -2.59 13.19
CA GLY A 22 1.22 -3.98 12.79
C GLY A 22 2.45 -4.69 13.33
N GLY A 23 2.58 -5.95 12.96
CA GLY A 23 3.73 -6.79 13.25
C GLY A 23 3.77 -8.02 12.36
N VAL A 24 4.95 -8.61 12.24
CA VAL A 24 5.15 -9.85 11.48
C VAL A 24 4.98 -11.05 12.42
N GLY A 25 4.35 -12.11 11.92
CA GLY A 25 4.32 -13.42 12.56
C GLY A 25 4.90 -14.49 11.64
N HIS A 26 5.75 -15.36 12.19
CA HIS A 26 6.37 -16.50 11.51
C HIS A 26 5.68 -17.83 11.85
N SER A 27 4.82 -17.84 12.87
CA SER A 27 4.01 -18.98 13.28
C SER A 27 2.56 -18.55 13.56
N PRO A 28 1.59 -19.48 13.59
CA PRO A 28 0.24 -19.19 14.07
C PRO A 28 0.21 -18.55 15.47
N GLU A 29 1.10 -19.00 16.35
CA GLU A 29 1.21 -18.53 17.73
C GLU A 29 1.69 -17.07 17.79
N GLU A 30 2.76 -16.74 17.06
CA GLU A 30 3.24 -15.36 16.92
C GLU A 30 2.19 -14.46 16.27
N THR A 31 1.46 -14.97 15.28
CA THR A 31 0.37 -14.22 14.61
C THR A 31 -0.72 -13.85 15.62
N ALA A 32 -1.13 -14.79 16.48
CA ALA A 32 -2.09 -14.51 17.55
C ALA A 32 -1.54 -13.51 18.57
N GLU A 33 -0.26 -13.57 18.91
CA GLU A 33 0.36 -12.60 19.83
C GLU A 33 0.34 -11.18 19.27
N VAL A 34 0.69 -11.00 17.99
CA VAL A 34 0.61 -9.69 17.33
C VAL A 34 -0.84 -9.20 17.31
N ALA A 35 -1.78 -10.05 16.91
CA ALA A 35 -3.21 -9.71 16.90
C ALA A 35 -3.71 -9.30 18.29
N ARG A 36 -3.28 -10.00 19.35
CA ARG A 36 -3.64 -9.70 20.74
C ARG A 36 -3.11 -8.34 21.19
N ARG A 37 -1.88 -8.00 20.80
CA ARG A 37 -1.25 -6.70 21.10
C ARG A 37 -1.95 -5.54 20.40
N LEU A 38 -2.37 -5.74 19.14
CA LEU A 38 -3.08 -4.71 18.38
C LEU A 38 -4.50 -4.50 18.89
N GLY A 39 -5.16 -5.58 19.34
CA GLY A 39 -6.53 -5.55 19.84
C GLY A 39 -7.58 -5.34 18.75
N GLY A 40 -8.82 -5.71 19.05
CA GLY A 40 -9.95 -5.55 18.12
C GLY A 40 -9.83 -6.41 16.86
N THR A 41 -10.42 -5.91 15.77
CA THR A 41 -10.36 -6.56 14.45
C THR A 41 -9.03 -6.24 13.77
N VAL A 42 -8.38 -7.28 13.22
CA VAL A 42 -7.10 -7.16 12.52
C VAL A 42 -7.18 -7.73 11.11
N VAL A 43 -6.22 -7.38 10.27
CA VAL A 43 -6.04 -7.94 8.93
C VAL A 43 -4.76 -8.76 8.90
N VAL A 44 -4.85 -10.01 8.47
CA VAL A 44 -3.69 -10.88 8.27
C VAL A 44 -3.40 -10.98 6.78
N LYS A 45 -2.14 -10.73 6.39
CA LYS A 45 -1.69 -10.60 5.00
C LYS A 45 -0.47 -11.46 4.73
N ALA A 46 -0.58 -12.40 3.80
CA ALA A 46 0.53 -13.19 3.29
C ALA A 46 1.63 -12.29 2.72
N GLN A 47 2.88 -12.55 3.12
CA GLN A 47 4.04 -11.79 2.63
C GLN A 47 4.76 -12.58 1.52
N ILE A 48 4.47 -12.23 0.27
CA ILE A 48 5.14 -12.73 -0.93
C ILE A 48 5.42 -11.56 -1.88
N HIS A 49 6.41 -11.69 -2.78
CA HIS A 49 6.68 -10.69 -3.81
C HIS A 49 5.76 -10.88 -5.03
N ALA A 50 4.46 -10.67 -4.82
CA ALA A 50 3.44 -10.66 -5.85
C ALA A 50 2.19 -9.90 -5.37
N GLY A 51 1.53 -9.21 -6.29
CA GLY A 51 0.19 -8.62 -6.13
C GLY A 51 -0.93 -9.65 -6.24
N GLY A 52 -2.18 -9.18 -6.17
CA GLY A 52 -3.38 -10.04 -6.24
C GLY A 52 -3.61 -10.97 -5.05
N ARG A 53 -2.91 -10.76 -3.93
CA ARG A 53 -2.95 -11.63 -2.73
C ARG A 53 -4.36 -11.75 -2.13
N GLY A 54 -5.13 -10.65 -2.11
CA GLY A 54 -6.50 -10.67 -1.61
C GLY A 54 -7.42 -11.59 -2.41
N LYS A 55 -7.38 -11.49 -3.75
CA LYS A 55 -8.14 -12.37 -4.66
C LYS A 55 -7.72 -13.83 -4.53
N ALA A 56 -6.46 -14.10 -4.17
CA ALA A 56 -5.92 -15.43 -3.94
C ALA A 56 -6.20 -15.99 -2.52
N GLY A 57 -6.94 -15.27 -1.67
CA GLY A 57 -7.20 -15.69 -0.29
C GLY A 57 -6.01 -15.53 0.67
N GLY A 58 -4.98 -14.77 0.27
CA GLY A 58 -3.82 -14.43 1.09
C GLY A 58 -4.02 -13.22 2.01
N VAL A 59 -5.17 -12.56 1.97
CA VAL A 59 -5.50 -11.42 2.85
C VAL A 59 -6.87 -11.66 3.48
N LYS A 60 -6.99 -11.54 4.81
CA LYS A 60 -8.27 -11.72 5.50
C LYS A 60 -8.39 -10.81 6.72
N VAL A 61 -9.57 -10.20 6.87
CA VAL A 61 -10.00 -9.51 8.09
C VAL A 61 -10.48 -10.55 9.09
N VAL A 62 -9.96 -10.51 10.31
CA VAL A 62 -10.26 -11.49 11.37
C VAL A 62 -10.60 -10.78 12.69
N PRO A 63 -11.62 -11.26 13.43
CA PRO A 63 -12.15 -10.55 14.59
C PRO A 63 -11.42 -10.86 15.90
N SER A 64 -10.49 -11.82 15.92
CA SER A 64 -9.85 -12.28 17.15
C SER A 64 -8.45 -12.86 16.91
N PRO A 65 -7.60 -12.92 17.96
CA PRO A 65 -6.30 -13.58 17.90
C PRO A 65 -6.37 -15.05 17.47
N ALA A 66 -7.39 -15.79 17.92
CA ALA A 66 -7.59 -17.18 17.53
C ALA A 66 -7.86 -17.31 16.02
N ALA A 67 -8.75 -16.47 15.48
CA ALA A 67 -9.04 -16.43 14.05
C ALA A 67 -7.81 -16.01 13.22
N ALA A 68 -6.94 -15.15 13.77
CA ALA A 68 -5.67 -14.79 13.15
C ALA A 68 -4.71 -15.99 13.06
N ALA A 69 -4.54 -16.75 14.15
CA ALA A 69 -3.75 -17.97 14.15
C ALA A 69 -4.27 -19.02 13.16
N ASP A 70 -5.58 -19.26 13.14
CA ASP A 70 -6.21 -20.24 12.25
C ASP A 70 -5.99 -19.90 10.79
N PHE A 71 -6.14 -18.61 10.43
CA PHE A 71 -5.87 -18.16 9.08
C PHE A 71 -4.38 -18.28 8.72
N ALA A 72 -3.47 -17.92 9.62
CA ALA A 72 -2.03 -18.07 9.41
C ALA A 72 -1.61 -19.54 9.25
N ARG A 73 -2.20 -20.48 10.01
CA ARG A 73 -2.00 -21.93 9.85
C ARG A 73 -2.41 -22.43 8.46
N GLY A 74 -3.41 -21.78 7.87
CA GLY A 74 -3.84 -22.01 6.49
C GLY A 74 -2.81 -21.61 5.45
N LEU A 75 -1.99 -20.58 5.72
CA LEU A 75 -1.08 -19.94 4.76
C LEU A 75 0.39 -20.33 4.92
N LEU A 76 0.91 -20.29 6.16
CA LEU A 76 2.33 -20.44 6.46
C LEU A 76 2.85 -21.80 5.99
N GLY A 77 3.99 -21.78 5.28
CA GLY A 77 4.63 -22.95 4.70
C GLY A 77 4.00 -23.45 3.39
N LYS A 78 2.90 -22.84 2.91
CA LYS A 78 2.20 -23.25 1.69
C LYS A 78 2.43 -22.26 0.54
N PRO A 79 2.40 -22.73 -0.73
CA PRO A 79 2.42 -21.84 -1.88
C PRO A 79 1.11 -21.05 -1.97
N LEU A 80 1.21 -19.74 -2.14
CA LEU A 80 0.10 -18.87 -2.54
C LEU A 80 0.22 -18.59 -4.03
N VAL A 81 -0.79 -19.01 -4.79
CA VAL A 81 -0.89 -18.76 -6.23
C VAL A 81 -1.71 -17.50 -6.47
N THR A 82 -1.11 -16.51 -7.12
CA THR A 82 -1.79 -15.31 -7.61
C THR A 82 -1.68 -15.25 -9.13
N HIS A 83 -2.42 -14.34 -9.75
CA HIS A 83 -2.31 -14.09 -11.19
C HIS A 83 -0.90 -13.64 -11.63
N GLN A 84 -0.03 -13.23 -10.68
CA GLN A 84 1.34 -12.78 -10.93
C GLN A 84 2.42 -13.82 -10.58
N THR A 85 2.08 -14.94 -9.93
CA THR A 85 3.08 -15.92 -9.47
C THR A 85 3.28 -17.10 -10.42
N GLY A 86 2.41 -17.29 -11.40
CA GLY A 86 2.34 -18.53 -12.17
C GLY A 86 1.84 -19.73 -11.34
N PRO A 87 1.83 -20.95 -11.91
CA PRO A 87 1.20 -22.12 -11.31
C PRO A 87 1.87 -22.60 -10.01
N ASP A 88 3.18 -22.39 -9.85
CA ASP A 88 3.94 -22.86 -8.68
C ASP A 88 3.73 -21.99 -7.43
N GLY A 89 3.18 -20.79 -7.60
CA GLY A 89 2.94 -19.86 -6.50
C GLY A 89 4.22 -19.38 -5.82
N ARG A 90 4.07 -18.76 -4.64
CA ARG A 90 5.17 -18.40 -3.75
C ARG A 90 4.88 -18.88 -2.34
N VAL A 91 5.86 -19.56 -1.72
CA VAL A 91 5.72 -20.07 -0.35
C VAL A 91 5.60 -18.90 0.63
N VAL A 92 4.51 -18.88 1.39
CA VAL A 92 4.30 -17.89 2.45
C VAL A 92 5.12 -18.28 3.66
N ARG A 93 6.19 -17.54 3.95
CA ARG A 93 7.07 -17.80 5.11
C ARG A 93 6.74 -16.97 6.35
N GLN A 94 5.97 -15.91 6.15
CA GLN A 94 5.59 -14.97 7.19
C GLN A 94 4.30 -14.25 6.78
N VAL A 95 3.57 -13.76 7.77
CA VAL A 95 2.38 -12.95 7.58
C VAL A 95 2.56 -11.61 8.28
N LEU A 96 1.97 -10.56 7.71
CA LEU A 96 1.83 -9.27 8.34
C LEU A 96 0.44 -9.18 8.97
N VAL A 97 0.38 -8.84 10.25
CA VAL A 97 -0.86 -8.58 10.99
C VAL A 97 -0.96 -7.09 11.26
N GLU A 98 -2.06 -6.45 10.88
CA GLU A 98 -2.27 -5.02 11.06
C GLU A 98 -3.63 -4.72 11.68
N SER A 99 -3.74 -3.59 12.38
CA SER A 99 -5.04 -3.09 12.87
C SER A 99 -6.03 -2.91 11.71
N GLY A 100 -7.33 -3.07 11.97
CA GLY A 100 -8.36 -2.64 11.02
C GLY A 100 -8.38 -1.11 10.86
N CYS A 101 -8.93 -0.63 9.74
CA CYS A 101 -9.24 0.78 9.54
C CYS A 101 -10.60 0.98 8.87
N ASP A 102 -11.29 2.06 9.21
CA ASP A 102 -12.58 2.41 8.61
C ASP A 102 -12.37 3.11 7.26
N ILE A 103 -12.37 2.32 6.19
CA ILE A 103 -12.16 2.80 4.83
C ILE A 103 -13.39 3.58 4.35
N ALA A 104 -13.19 4.81 3.90
CA ALA A 104 -14.20 5.61 3.20
C ALA A 104 -13.98 5.58 1.69
N ARG A 105 -12.72 5.67 1.24
CA ARG A 105 -12.34 5.63 -0.17
C ARG A 105 -10.98 4.94 -0.33
N GLU A 106 -10.81 4.22 -1.43
CA GLU A 106 -9.55 3.65 -1.86
C GLU A 106 -9.07 4.40 -3.10
N LEU A 107 -7.83 4.87 -3.07
CA LEU A 107 -7.17 5.59 -4.15
C LEU A 107 -5.90 4.83 -4.56
N TYR A 108 -5.35 5.18 -5.71
CA TYR A 108 -4.03 4.73 -6.13
C TYR A 108 -3.04 5.89 -6.03
N PHE A 109 -1.84 5.63 -5.52
CA PHE A 109 -0.72 6.57 -5.57
C PHE A 109 0.59 5.83 -5.83
N GLY A 110 1.34 6.27 -6.84
CA GLY A 110 2.63 5.69 -7.19
C GLY A 110 3.65 6.75 -7.57
N VAL A 111 4.92 6.43 -7.40
CA VAL A 111 6.07 7.22 -7.83
C VAL A 111 7.00 6.28 -8.59
N VAL A 112 7.31 6.59 -9.85
CA VAL A 112 8.09 5.71 -10.73
C VAL A 112 9.03 6.51 -11.62
N VAL A 113 10.13 5.89 -12.05
CA VAL A 113 10.94 6.45 -13.13
C VAL A 113 10.21 6.23 -14.46
N ASP A 114 9.72 7.30 -15.06
CA ASP A 114 9.10 7.26 -16.39
C ASP A 114 10.19 7.28 -17.47
N ARG A 115 10.32 6.16 -18.18
CA ARG A 115 11.33 6.00 -19.22
C ARG A 115 11.06 6.84 -20.46
N ALA A 116 9.79 7.20 -20.73
CA ALA A 116 9.45 7.97 -21.92
C ALA A 116 9.92 9.43 -21.78
N SER A 117 9.68 10.04 -20.61
CA SER A 117 10.17 11.40 -20.32
C SER A 117 11.61 11.43 -19.79
N GLY A 118 12.12 10.32 -19.26
CA GLY A 118 13.41 10.28 -18.56
C GLY A 118 13.35 10.96 -17.18
N LEU A 119 12.15 11.22 -16.66
CA LEU A 119 11.92 11.91 -15.38
C LEU A 119 11.22 11.00 -14.39
N VAL A 120 11.20 11.40 -13.12
CA VAL A 120 10.33 10.76 -12.13
C VAL A 120 8.91 11.25 -12.33
N SER A 121 7.94 10.32 -12.37
CA SER A 121 6.51 10.61 -12.49
C SER A 121 5.78 10.16 -11.24
N VAL A 122 4.99 11.06 -10.66
CA VAL A 122 3.94 10.71 -9.71
C VAL A 122 2.68 10.38 -10.47
N ILE A 123 2.09 9.23 -10.15
CA ILE A 123 0.87 8.71 -10.74
C ILE A 123 -0.17 8.62 -9.63
N ALA A 124 -1.38 9.15 -9.85
CA ALA A 124 -2.48 9.01 -8.91
C ALA A 124 -3.79 8.73 -9.63
N SER A 125 -4.68 7.97 -9.00
CA SER A 125 -6.01 7.67 -9.52
C SER A 125 -7.06 7.60 -8.42
N PRO A 126 -8.32 8.03 -8.67
CA PRO A 126 -9.41 7.76 -7.75
C PRO A 126 -9.83 6.28 -7.73
N GLU A 127 -9.29 5.45 -8.63
CA GLU A 127 -9.53 3.99 -8.69
C GLU A 127 -8.41 3.24 -7.95
N GLY A 128 -8.54 3.12 -6.62
CA GLY A 128 -7.67 2.27 -5.80
C GLY A 128 -8.17 0.83 -5.68
N GLY A 129 -7.31 -0.06 -5.18
CA GLY A 129 -7.65 -1.46 -4.91
C GLY A 129 -7.69 -2.37 -6.15
N VAL A 130 -7.37 -1.83 -7.33
CA VAL A 130 -7.30 -2.53 -8.62
C VAL A 130 -5.93 -2.29 -9.26
N GLU A 131 -5.54 -3.16 -10.21
CA GLU A 131 -4.27 -3.00 -10.92
C GLU A 131 -4.31 -1.74 -11.80
N ILE A 132 -3.28 -0.91 -11.75
CA ILE A 132 -3.29 0.40 -12.42
C ILE A 132 -3.28 0.25 -13.95
N GLU A 133 -2.72 -0.84 -14.47
CA GLU A 133 -2.74 -1.19 -15.88
C GLU A 133 -4.16 -1.45 -16.40
N GLU A 134 -5.04 -2.01 -15.54
CA GLU A 134 -6.46 -2.18 -15.88
C GLU A 134 -7.17 -0.83 -16.01
N VAL A 135 -6.86 0.10 -15.09
CA VAL A 135 -7.38 1.48 -15.14
C VAL A 135 -6.86 2.18 -16.40
N ALA A 136 -5.58 2.00 -16.75
CA ALA A 136 -4.98 2.59 -17.94
C ALA A 136 -5.62 2.09 -19.24
N ALA A 137 -6.02 0.82 -19.28
CA ALA A 137 -6.68 0.23 -20.44
C ALA A 137 -8.17 0.64 -20.56
N LYS A 138 -8.89 0.77 -19.44
CA LYS A 138 -10.36 0.96 -19.44
C LYS A 138 -10.79 2.41 -19.24
N THR A 139 -10.13 3.13 -18.36
CA THR A 139 -10.46 4.51 -17.95
C THR A 139 -9.18 5.34 -17.78
N PRO A 140 -8.39 5.54 -18.86
CA PRO A 140 -7.12 6.26 -18.78
C PRO A 140 -7.25 7.71 -18.31
N ASP A 141 -8.43 8.32 -18.49
CA ASP A 141 -8.76 9.67 -18.03
C ASP A 141 -8.74 9.82 -16.50
N LYS A 142 -8.86 8.71 -15.77
CA LYS A 142 -8.74 8.65 -14.31
C LYS A 142 -7.32 8.52 -13.81
N ILE A 143 -6.31 8.51 -14.70
CA ILE A 143 -4.90 8.47 -14.31
C ILE A 143 -4.31 9.87 -14.43
N PHE A 144 -3.74 10.35 -13.34
CA PHE A 144 -3.18 11.68 -13.24
C PHE A 144 -1.68 11.59 -13.06
N HIS A 145 -0.94 12.33 -13.89
CA HIS A 145 0.51 12.38 -13.86
C HIS A 145 1.02 13.75 -13.42
N GLU A 146 2.06 13.76 -12.61
CA GLU A 146 2.91 14.92 -12.33
C GLU A 146 4.36 14.53 -12.57
N LEU A 147 5.02 15.19 -13.51
CA LEU A 147 6.46 15.02 -13.73
C LEU A 147 7.22 15.84 -12.70
N ILE A 148 8.26 15.24 -12.11
CA ILE A 148 9.11 15.87 -11.11
C ILE A 148 10.33 16.45 -11.83
N ASP A 149 10.53 17.75 -11.67
CA ASP A 149 11.76 18.41 -12.09
C ASP A 149 12.91 17.99 -11.14
N PRO A 150 14.05 17.52 -11.65
CA PRO A 150 15.13 17.00 -10.81
C PRO A 150 15.84 18.07 -9.97
N LEU A 151 15.76 19.35 -10.34
CA LEU A 151 16.34 20.45 -9.59
C LEU A 151 15.40 20.96 -8.49
N ILE A 152 14.09 20.99 -8.78
CA ILE A 152 13.08 21.53 -7.86
C ILE A 152 12.54 20.46 -6.90
N GLY A 153 12.43 19.22 -7.37
CA GLY A 153 11.74 18.14 -6.66
C GLY A 153 10.21 18.27 -6.69
N PHE A 154 9.53 17.43 -5.91
CA PHE A 154 8.06 17.42 -5.86
C PHE A 154 7.53 18.67 -5.16
N ALA A 155 6.89 19.56 -5.92
CA ALA A 155 6.47 20.85 -5.41
C ALA A 155 5.06 20.81 -4.77
N PRO A 156 4.78 21.61 -3.72
CA PRO A 156 3.49 21.61 -3.05
C PRO A 156 2.27 21.92 -3.93
N PHE A 157 2.45 22.64 -5.05
CA PHE A 157 1.35 22.88 -5.99
C PHE A 157 0.96 21.62 -6.78
N GLN A 158 1.91 20.73 -7.06
CA GLN A 158 1.66 19.45 -7.72
C GLN A 158 0.83 18.55 -6.79
N GLY A 159 1.21 18.46 -5.52
CA GLY A 159 0.43 17.74 -4.50
C GLY A 159 -1.00 18.26 -4.36
N ARG A 160 -1.20 19.60 -4.35
CA ARG A 160 -2.54 20.20 -4.31
C ARG A 160 -3.36 19.87 -5.55
N ARG A 161 -2.75 19.96 -6.73
CA ARG A 161 -3.40 19.63 -8.00
C ARG A 161 -3.83 18.17 -8.05
N LEU A 162 -2.96 17.24 -7.64
CA LEU A 162 -3.31 15.82 -7.50
C LEU A 162 -4.46 15.62 -6.52
N ALA A 163 -4.40 16.23 -5.32
CA ALA A 163 -5.47 16.12 -4.33
C ALA A 163 -6.85 16.56 -4.87
N PHE A 164 -6.90 17.68 -5.59
CA PHE A 164 -8.14 18.14 -6.23
C PHE A 164 -8.60 17.22 -7.36
N ARG A 165 -7.69 16.73 -8.22
CA ARG A 165 -8.04 15.78 -9.29
C ARG A 165 -8.54 14.45 -8.75
N LEU A 166 -7.99 13.99 -7.62
CA LEU A 166 -8.49 12.84 -6.86
C LEU A 166 -9.85 13.10 -6.19
N GLY A 167 -10.38 14.31 -6.27
CA GLY A 167 -11.64 14.69 -5.64
C GLY A 167 -11.57 14.63 -4.11
N LEU A 168 -10.40 14.92 -3.52
CA LEU A 168 -10.30 15.00 -2.07
C LEU A 168 -11.02 16.25 -1.55
N PRO A 169 -11.76 16.15 -0.43
CA PRO A 169 -12.31 17.31 0.25
C PRO A 169 -11.22 18.31 0.65
N LYS A 170 -11.58 19.60 0.71
CA LYS A 170 -10.63 20.71 0.95
C LYS A 170 -9.82 20.54 2.23
N GLU A 171 -10.46 20.00 3.27
CA GLU A 171 -9.87 19.69 4.58
C GLU A 171 -8.79 18.60 4.53
N LEU A 172 -8.83 17.72 3.52
CA LEU A 172 -7.83 16.66 3.33
C LEU A 172 -6.66 17.07 2.43
N VAL A 173 -6.79 18.18 1.69
CA VAL A 173 -5.76 18.60 0.71
C VAL A 173 -4.39 18.76 1.35
N ASN A 174 -4.30 19.42 2.51
CA ASN A 174 -3.02 19.61 3.20
C ASN A 174 -2.43 18.28 3.69
N LYS A 175 -3.26 17.37 4.21
CA LYS A 175 -2.82 16.03 4.62
C LYS A 175 -2.30 15.23 3.43
N ALA A 176 -2.99 15.32 2.29
CA ALA A 176 -2.58 14.66 1.05
C ALA A 176 -1.26 15.21 0.52
N VAL A 177 -1.07 16.54 0.52
CA VAL A 177 0.21 17.16 0.13
C VAL A 177 1.36 16.66 1.00
N THR A 178 1.18 16.64 2.33
CA THR A 178 2.18 16.10 3.26
C THR A 178 2.49 14.63 2.98
N PHE A 179 1.44 13.81 2.77
CA PHE A 179 1.58 12.39 2.44
C PHE A 179 2.37 12.19 1.13
N PHE A 180 1.96 12.84 0.04
CA PHE A 180 2.59 12.71 -1.26
C PHE A 180 4.06 13.15 -1.20
N THR A 181 4.34 14.26 -0.52
CA THR A 181 5.70 14.77 -0.34
C THR A 181 6.58 13.80 0.44
N ALA A 182 6.04 13.18 1.50
CA ALA A 182 6.76 12.20 2.30
C ALA A 182 7.07 10.92 1.49
N VAL A 183 6.13 10.45 0.67
CA VAL A 183 6.34 9.29 -0.21
C VAL A 183 7.35 9.59 -1.31
N THR A 184 7.27 10.76 -1.96
CA THR A 184 8.24 11.16 -2.99
C THR A 184 9.64 11.35 -2.40
N ARG A 185 9.74 11.85 -1.15
CA ARG A 185 11.02 11.93 -0.43
C ARG A 185 11.58 10.55 -0.13
N ALA A 186 10.75 9.61 0.34
CA ALA A 186 11.15 8.22 0.57
C ALA A 186 11.65 7.56 -0.73
N PHE A 187 10.95 7.77 -1.84
CA PHE A 187 11.37 7.29 -3.15
C PHE A 187 12.78 7.79 -3.52
N HIS A 188 13.03 9.09 -3.37
CA HIS A 188 14.29 9.70 -3.78
C HIS A 188 15.45 9.32 -2.86
N GLU A 189 15.29 9.45 -1.54
CA GLU A 189 16.37 9.20 -0.59
C GLU A 189 16.72 7.71 -0.40
N CYS A 190 15.83 6.80 -0.78
CA CYS A 190 16.10 5.35 -0.76
C CYS A 190 16.56 4.82 -2.13
N ASP A 191 16.84 5.69 -3.11
CA ASP A 191 17.16 5.31 -4.50
C ASP A 191 16.17 4.29 -5.09
N ALA A 192 14.88 4.46 -4.79
CA ALA A 192 13.84 3.55 -5.24
C ALA A 192 13.63 3.71 -6.75
N SER A 193 13.35 2.58 -7.42
CA SER A 193 12.89 2.61 -8.82
C SER A 193 11.39 2.79 -8.94
N MET A 194 10.65 2.39 -7.90
CA MET A 194 9.20 2.51 -7.80
C MET A 194 8.77 2.49 -6.34
N VAL A 195 7.78 3.31 -5.99
CA VAL A 195 6.97 3.17 -4.79
C VAL A 195 5.51 3.15 -5.23
N GLU A 196 4.78 2.11 -4.85
CA GLU A 196 3.36 1.97 -5.16
C GLU A 196 2.57 1.76 -3.87
N ILE A 197 1.53 2.57 -3.69
CA ILE A 197 0.60 2.51 -2.56
C ILE A 197 -0.79 2.24 -3.14
N ASN A 198 -1.18 0.97 -3.06
CA ASN A 198 -2.43 0.47 -3.62
C ASN A 198 -3.12 -0.52 -2.67
N PRO A 199 -4.09 -0.06 -1.84
CA PRO A 199 -4.70 1.26 -1.87
C PRO A 199 -4.00 2.31 -0.97
N LEU A 200 -4.03 3.56 -1.42
CA LEU A 200 -4.00 4.74 -0.56
C LEU A 200 -5.41 4.96 -0.01
N VAL A 201 -5.60 4.78 1.29
CA VAL A 201 -6.92 4.86 1.92
C VAL A 201 -7.19 6.25 2.45
N VAL A 202 -8.41 6.75 2.19
CA VAL A 202 -9.03 7.81 2.98
C VAL A 202 -9.94 7.17 4.00
N THR A 203 -9.70 7.42 5.29
CA THR A 203 -10.53 6.86 6.37
C THR A 203 -11.79 7.69 6.59
N LYS A 204 -12.82 7.11 7.22
CA LYS A 204 -14.01 7.85 7.67
C LYS A 204 -13.67 8.95 8.69
N GLY A 205 -12.54 8.82 9.38
CA GLY A 205 -12.01 9.84 10.30
C GLY A 205 -11.25 10.99 9.61
N GLY A 206 -11.15 10.98 8.27
CA GLY A 206 -10.47 12.05 7.53
C GLY A 206 -8.95 11.96 7.60
N GLU A 207 -8.39 10.75 7.58
CA GLU A 207 -6.95 10.49 7.48
C GLU A 207 -6.59 9.84 6.14
N LEU A 208 -5.34 10.03 5.70
CA LEU A 208 -4.75 9.29 4.58
C LEU A 208 -3.77 8.25 5.11
N ILE A 209 -3.89 7.00 4.66
CA ILE A 209 -3.08 5.87 5.13
C ILE A 209 -2.59 5.04 3.94
N ALA A 210 -1.30 4.69 3.94
CA ALA A 210 -0.76 3.65 3.07
C ALA A 210 -1.15 2.26 3.60
N LEU A 211 -2.08 1.59 2.92
CA LEU A 211 -2.61 0.30 3.35
C LEU A 211 -1.80 -0.89 2.83
#